data_AF-A0A448B6E4-F1
#
_entry.id   AF-A0A448B6E4-F1
#
_cell.length_a   1.000
_cell.length_b   1.000
_cell.length_c   1.000
_cell.angle_alpha   90.00
_cell.angle_beta   90.00
_cell.angle_gamma   90.00
#
_symmetry.space_group_name_H-M   'P 1'
#
loop_
_entity.id
_entity.type
_entity.pdbx_description
1 polymer ?
#
loop_
_entity_poly.entity_id
_entity_poly.type
_entity_poly.pdbx_seq_one_letter_code
_entity_poly.pdbx_strand_id
1 'polypeptide(L)'
;MTDLDLLHFEQLKKEVQSQYLKEYTPSHDDISKWKGIDIIYFQEDLRKKAKGNISEKSFYTYFKTSPVTKLPRIDMLNLLSIYAGYDSWYEFKKQHLFAGELLQENENPDEEEIEELEKTVSEAPELPKTEIQPKKIEISTPENADLQKSITENQIVKQNNITTNEVEISSVPPKKNFFKKNAWALVTSVLITITGILGFKDVLFSKTYKYCFIDKDRGVSVINTLEIMVVKENESPLMYKIKPGECFYYSTKDKNLKMRISAPFYEPLEVNRNLENAPEEEKIELKPDDYKMAVYYFSIKDIKGGNPDEQVALIKQKRSQLENLISSNAVIYQVYDNDTYGIERLDKQKYITLVTTPTTSLKNLNVIEMKKDNKGKIVSIKFKIATTDEKNK
;
A
#
# COMPACT_ATOMS: atom_id res chain seq x y z
N MET A 1 -5.28 -17.12 -10.09
CA MET A 1 -4.26 -17.24 -11.15
C MET A 1 -3.03 -16.54 -10.61
N THR A 2 -1.90 -17.24 -10.48
CA THR A 2 -0.72 -16.71 -9.78
C THR A 2 0.18 -15.94 -10.76
N ASP A 3 0.77 -14.83 -10.30
CA ASP A 3 1.83 -14.15 -11.06
C ASP A 3 3.05 -15.06 -11.27
N LEU A 4 3.17 -16.11 -10.44
CA LEU A 4 4.22 -17.12 -10.52
C LEU A 4 4.09 -18.04 -11.74
N ASP A 5 2.88 -18.39 -12.20
CA ASP A 5 2.69 -19.13 -13.46
C ASP A 5 3.11 -18.28 -14.68
N LEU A 6 2.89 -16.96 -14.63
CA LEU A 6 3.36 -16.04 -15.67
C LEU A 6 4.89 -15.92 -15.66
N LEU A 7 5.52 -15.93 -14.49
CA LEU A 7 6.98 -15.90 -14.35
C LEU A 7 7.63 -17.18 -14.91
N HIS A 8 7.07 -18.36 -14.60
CA HIS A 8 7.48 -19.62 -15.23
C HIS A 8 7.33 -19.57 -16.76
N PHE A 9 6.26 -18.94 -17.27
CA PHE A 9 6.04 -18.87 -18.71
C PHE A 9 7.05 -17.95 -19.43
N GLU A 10 7.44 -16.84 -18.80
CA GLU A 10 8.56 -16.01 -19.30
C GLU A 10 9.92 -16.72 -19.22
N GLN A 11 10.08 -17.71 -18.33
CA GLN A 11 11.26 -18.59 -18.32
C GLN A 11 11.18 -19.63 -19.44
N LEU A 12 10.03 -20.29 -19.65
CA LEU A 12 9.84 -21.24 -20.76
C LEU A 12 10.06 -20.57 -22.12
N LYS A 13 9.61 -19.32 -22.31
CA LYS A 13 9.87 -18.53 -23.52
C LYS A 13 11.37 -18.37 -23.81
N LYS A 14 12.22 -18.28 -22.78
CA LYS A 14 13.68 -18.21 -22.93
C LYS A 14 14.28 -19.56 -23.31
N GLU A 15 13.86 -20.65 -22.67
CA GLU A 15 14.36 -21.99 -23.04
C GLU A 15 13.93 -22.41 -24.45
N VAL A 16 12.70 -22.06 -24.87
CA VAL A 16 12.23 -22.22 -26.26
C VAL A 16 13.12 -21.43 -27.25
N GLN A 17 13.50 -20.19 -26.91
CA GLN A 17 14.42 -19.40 -27.73
C GLN A 17 15.82 -20.05 -27.76
N SER A 18 16.40 -20.36 -26.60
CA SER A 18 17.70 -21.03 -26.47
C SER A 18 17.76 -22.35 -27.24
N GLN A 19 16.69 -23.13 -27.23
CA GLN A 19 16.60 -24.40 -27.95
C GLN A 19 16.59 -24.22 -29.47
N TYR A 20 15.85 -23.24 -29.99
CA TYR A 20 15.86 -22.93 -31.43
C TYR A 20 17.24 -22.41 -31.89
N LEU A 21 17.89 -21.57 -31.08
CA LEU A 21 19.21 -21.00 -31.38
C LEU A 21 20.37 -22.01 -31.39
N LYS A 22 20.18 -23.25 -30.89
CA LYS A 22 21.18 -24.33 -30.99
C LYS A 22 21.36 -24.85 -32.41
N GLU A 23 20.33 -24.77 -33.24
CA GLU A 23 20.28 -25.37 -34.58
C GLU A 23 20.02 -24.35 -35.70
N TYR A 24 19.45 -23.18 -35.38
CA TYR A 24 19.03 -22.18 -36.35
C TYR A 24 19.51 -20.78 -36.01
N THR A 25 19.82 -19.99 -37.05
CA THR A 25 20.20 -18.58 -36.94
C THR A 25 19.07 -17.70 -37.52
N PRO A 26 18.09 -17.27 -36.71
CA PRO A 26 17.03 -16.35 -37.12
C PRO A 26 17.57 -14.93 -37.36
N SER A 27 16.72 -14.05 -37.91
CA SER A 27 17.08 -12.66 -38.23
C SER A 27 17.47 -11.79 -37.02
N HIS A 28 17.15 -12.23 -35.80
CA HIS A 28 17.53 -11.62 -34.51
C HIS A 28 17.58 -12.73 -33.44
N ASP A 29 18.48 -12.67 -32.47
CA ASP A 29 18.53 -13.67 -31.37
C ASP A 29 17.24 -13.69 -30.54
N ASP A 30 16.63 -12.51 -30.34
CA ASP A 30 15.45 -12.28 -29.53
C ASP A 30 14.15 -12.68 -30.24
N ILE A 31 13.43 -13.67 -29.69
CA ILE A 31 12.17 -14.20 -30.21
C ILE A 31 11.06 -13.13 -30.31
N SER A 32 11.09 -12.11 -29.46
CA SER A 32 10.18 -10.96 -29.52
C SER A 32 10.44 -10.06 -30.74
N LYS A 33 11.55 -10.25 -31.48
CA LYS A 33 11.87 -9.49 -32.72
C LYS A 33 11.59 -10.23 -34.03
N TRP A 34 11.53 -11.57 -34.04
CA TRP A 34 11.27 -12.43 -35.22
C TRP A 34 10.05 -12.04 -36.07
N LYS A 35 10.11 -12.05 -37.40
CA LYS A 35 8.98 -11.66 -38.27
C LYS A 35 8.82 -12.58 -39.47
N GLY A 36 7.57 -12.85 -39.85
CA GLY A 36 7.24 -13.57 -41.07
C GLY A 36 7.98 -14.91 -41.19
N ILE A 37 9.02 -14.95 -42.02
CA ILE A 37 9.82 -16.15 -42.28
C ILE A 37 10.47 -16.74 -41.02
N ASP A 38 10.94 -15.93 -40.07
CA ASP A 38 11.48 -16.44 -38.79
C ASP A 38 10.41 -17.23 -38.00
N ILE A 39 9.17 -16.73 -38.04
CA ILE A 39 8.02 -17.32 -37.33
C ILE A 39 7.56 -18.61 -38.03
N ILE A 40 7.62 -18.64 -39.37
CA ILE A 40 7.30 -19.82 -40.18
C ILE A 40 8.31 -20.94 -39.91
N TYR A 41 9.62 -20.65 -39.93
CA TYR A 41 10.65 -21.66 -39.63
C TYR A 41 10.55 -22.19 -38.19
N PHE A 42 10.26 -21.33 -37.21
CA PHE A 42 9.96 -21.76 -35.85
C PHE A 42 8.71 -22.67 -35.78
N GLN A 43 7.62 -22.32 -36.50
CA GLN A 43 6.43 -23.17 -36.58
C GLN A 43 6.72 -24.55 -37.22
N GLU A 44 7.62 -24.62 -38.20
CA GLU A 44 8.04 -25.90 -38.78
C GLU A 44 8.92 -26.74 -37.86
N ASP A 45 9.83 -26.13 -37.09
CA ASP A 45 10.66 -26.88 -36.15
C ASP A 45 9.84 -27.36 -34.94
N LEU A 46 8.93 -26.52 -34.43
CA LEU A 46 7.95 -26.89 -33.40
C LEU A 46 7.13 -28.13 -33.81
N ARG A 47 6.71 -28.20 -35.09
CA ARG A 47 6.02 -29.37 -35.67
C ARG A 47 6.91 -30.60 -35.73
N LYS A 48 8.18 -30.46 -36.12
CA LYS A 48 9.14 -31.57 -36.25
C LYS A 48 9.47 -32.19 -34.90
N LYS A 49 9.80 -31.36 -33.90
CA LYS A 49 10.27 -31.82 -32.58
C LYS A 49 9.12 -32.19 -31.64
N ALA A 50 8.13 -31.29 -31.49
CA ALA A 50 7.07 -31.42 -30.49
C ALA A 50 5.69 -31.83 -31.06
N LYS A 51 5.61 -32.16 -32.36
CA LYS A 51 4.43 -32.73 -33.04
C LYS A 51 3.13 -31.91 -32.95
N GLY A 52 3.22 -30.62 -32.60
CA GLY A 52 2.07 -29.73 -32.46
C GLY A 52 2.18 -28.43 -33.27
N ASN A 53 1.13 -27.61 -33.18
CA ASN A 53 0.95 -26.41 -33.99
C ASN A 53 0.74 -25.17 -33.12
N ILE A 54 1.54 -24.12 -33.32
CA ILE A 54 1.21 -22.77 -32.86
C ILE A 54 0.73 -21.93 -34.04
N SER A 55 -0.34 -21.15 -33.87
CA SER A 55 -0.78 -20.21 -34.90
C SER A 55 0.06 -18.93 -34.88
N GLU A 56 0.18 -18.23 -36.01
CA GLU A 56 0.85 -16.93 -36.05
C GLU A 56 0.21 -15.95 -35.04
N LYS A 57 -1.12 -15.88 -34.99
CA LYS A 57 -1.85 -15.06 -33.99
C LYS A 57 -1.45 -15.43 -32.56
N SER A 58 -1.26 -16.71 -32.25
CA SER A 58 -0.79 -17.17 -30.93
C SER A 58 0.66 -16.76 -30.66
N PHE A 59 1.54 -16.82 -31.66
CA PHE A 59 2.92 -16.32 -31.54
C PHE A 59 2.94 -14.82 -31.22
N TYR A 60 2.16 -14.01 -31.96
CA TYR A 60 1.98 -12.59 -31.65
C TYR A 60 1.33 -12.34 -30.27
N THR A 61 0.45 -13.23 -29.79
CA THR A 61 -0.22 -13.07 -28.48
C THR A 61 0.70 -13.33 -27.28
N TYR A 62 1.72 -14.20 -27.41
CA TYR A 62 2.53 -14.67 -26.27
C TYR A 62 4.04 -14.39 -26.37
N PHE A 63 4.60 -14.25 -27.58
CA PHE A 63 6.03 -13.98 -27.80
C PHE A 63 6.33 -12.52 -28.17
N LYS A 64 5.33 -11.76 -28.64
CA LYS A 64 5.48 -10.31 -28.92
C LYS A 64 5.03 -9.40 -27.79
N THR A 65 4.11 -9.87 -26.96
CA THR A 65 3.68 -9.16 -25.74
C THR A 65 4.76 -9.29 -24.68
N SER A 66 5.16 -8.15 -24.10
CA SER A 66 6.07 -8.09 -22.96
C SER A 66 5.64 -6.91 -22.08
N PRO A 67 5.26 -7.14 -20.80
CA PRO A 67 5.10 -8.45 -20.16
C PRO A 67 3.92 -9.25 -20.74
N VAL A 68 3.95 -10.58 -20.63
CA VAL A 68 2.77 -11.42 -20.91
C VAL A 68 1.73 -11.25 -19.80
N THR A 69 0.56 -10.70 -20.16
CA THR A 69 -0.56 -10.45 -19.23
C THR A 69 -1.52 -11.62 -19.07
N LYS A 70 -1.34 -12.71 -19.83
CA LYS A 70 -2.22 -13.88 -19.81
C LYS A 70 -1.50 -15.16 -20.22
N LEU A 71 -1.66 -16.20 -19.42
CA LEU A 71 -1.11 -17.53 -19.69
C LEU A 71 -1.79 -18.19 -20.93
N PRO A 72 -1.05 -18.94 -21.77
CA PRO A 72 -1.64 -19.86 -22.74
C PRO A 72 -2.53 -20.94 -22.13
N ARG A 73 -3.24 -21.69 -22.99
CA ARG A 73 -3.88 -22.96 -22.59
C ARG A 73 -2.82 -24.02 -22.28
N ILE A 74 -3.17 -24.99 -21.43
CA ILE A 74 -2.28 -26.08 -21.02
C ILE A 74 -1.70 -26.86 -22.23
N ASP A 75 -2.48 -27.09 -23.28
CA ASP A 75 -2.03 -27.74 -24.53
C ASP A 75 -0.83 -27.02 -25.17
N MET A 76 -0.82 -25.68 -25.12
CA MET A 76 0.23 -24.84 -25.69
C MET A 76 1.44 -24.72 -24.76
N LEU A 77 1.22 -24.80 -23.45
CA LEU A 77 2.30 -24.86 -22.46
C LEU A 77 3.05 -26.20 -22.59
N ASN A 78 2.33 -27.32 -22.59
CA ASN A 78 2.88 -28.66 -22.83
C ASN A 78 3.64 -28.72 -24.16
N LEU A 79 3.08 -28.18 -25.25
CA LEU A 79 3.74 -28.14 -26.56
C LEU A 79 5.09 -27.39 -26.52
N LEU A 80 5.17 -26.29 -25.78
CA LEU A 80 6.39 -25.50 -25.64
C LEU A 80 7.40 -26.14 -24.68
N SER A 81 6.94 -26.83 -23.63
CA SER A 81 7.78 -27.65 -22.74
C SER A 81 8.41 -28.84 -23.49
N ILE A 82 7.62 -29.59 -24.26
CA ILE A 82 8.10 -30.71 -25.09
C ILE A 82 9.12 -30.22 -26.12
N TYR A 83 8.90 -29.04 -26.70
CA TYR A 83 9.88 -28.43 -27.59
C TYR A 83 11.20 -28.08 -26.89
N ALA A 84 11.13 -27.49 -25.68
CA ALA A 84 12.29 -27.13 -24.88
C ALA A 84 13.04 -28.33 -24.27
N GLY A 85 12.40 -29.51 -24.20
CA GLY A 85 13.02 -30.78 -23.77
C GLY A 85 12.43 -31.42 -22.50
N TYR A 86 11.20 -31.07 -22.13
CA TYR A 86 10.50 -31.53 -20.91
C TYR A 86 9.18 -32.21 -21.28
N ASP A 87 8.80 -33.29 -20.60
CA ASP A 87 7.63 -34.11 -20.96
C ASP A 87 6.30 -33.34 -20.82
N SER A 88 6.23 -32.33 -19.94
CA SER A 88 5.02 -31.51 -19.76
C SER A 88 5.30 -30.14 -19.15
N TRP A 89 4.29 -29.27 -19.12
CA TRP A 89 4.31 -28.01 -18.38
C TRP A 89 4.47 -28.22 -16.87
N TYR A 90 3.84 -29.25 -16.32
CA TYR A 90 3.98 -29.61 -14.91
C TYR A 90 5.42 -29.99 -14.58
N GLU A 91 6.02 -30.85 -15.41
CA GLU A 91 7.42 -31.27 -15.24
C GLU A 91 8.40 -30.11 -15.46
N PHE A 92 8.15 -29.24 -16.45
CA PHE A 92 8.91 -28.00 -16.61
C PHE A 92 8.88 -27.13 -15.35
N LYS A 93 7.71 -26.94 -14.71
CA LYS A 93 7.64 -26.24 -13.42
C LYS A 93 8.38 -27.02 -12.32
N LYS A 94 8.25 -28.35 -12.28
CA LYS A 94 8.95 -29.20 -11.29
C LYS A 94 10.48 -29.23 -11.44
N GLN A 95 11.02 -28.85 -12.61
CA GLN A 95 12.47 -28.63 -12.78
C GLN A 95 12.90 -27.16 -12.52
N HIS A 96 11.96 -26.21 -12.40
CA HIS A 96 12.24 -24.77 -12.31
C HIS A 96 11.52 -24.07 -11.14
N LEU A 97 11.14 -24.79 -10.08
CA LEU A 97 10.46 -24.20 -8.92
C LEU A 97 11.24 -22.99 -8.42
N PHE A 98 10.57 -21.85 -8.37
CA PHE A 98 11.08 -20.73 -7.59
C PHE A 98 11.08 -21.12 -6.10
N ALA A 99 11.97 -20.54 -5.30
CA ALA A 99 12.16 -20.87 -3.89
C ALA A 99 10.94 -20.63 -2.97
N GLY A 100 9.79 -20.21 -3.52
CA GLY A 100 8.49 -20.18 -2.85
C GLY A 100 7.68 -21.48 -3.01
N GLU A 101 7.75 -22.17 -4.17
CA GLU A 101 7.04 -23.44 -4.40
C GLU A 101 7.79 -24.63 -3.77
N LEU A 102 9.14 -24.57 -3.70
CA LEU A 102 9.97 -25.54 -2.94
C LEU A 102 9.59 -25.65 -1.45
N LEU A 103 8.88 -24.65 -0.91
CA LEU A 103 8.36 -24.67 0.45
C LEU A 103 6.93 -25.22 0.54
N GLN A 104 6.20 -25.30 -0.58
CA GLN A 104 4.83 -25.82 -0.65
C GLN A 104 4.81 -27.34 -0.89
N GLU A 105 5.72 -27.88 -1.73
CA GLU A 105 5.95 -29.34 -1.80
C GLU A 105 6.44 -29.93 -0.46
N ASN A 106 6.91 -29.10 0.48
CA ASN A 106 7.27 -29.51 1.84
C ASN A 106 6.17 -29.20 2.90
N GLU A 107 5.04 -28.60 2.52
CA GLU A 107 3.87 -28.39 3.41
C GLU A 107 2.69 -29.33 3.10
N ASN A 108 2.66 -29.94 1.90
CA ASN A 108 1.71 -30.98 1.50
C ASN A 108 2.43 -32.34 1.33
N PRO A 109 2.61 -33.14 2.41
CA PRO A 109 2.84 -34.57 2.27
C PRO A 109 1.49 -35.22 1.91
N ASP A 110 1.19 -35.33 0.61
CA ASP A 110 0.05 -36.13 0.16
C ASP A 110 0.37 -37.61 0.50
N GLU A 111 -0.44 -38.22 1.38
CA GLU A 111 -0.07 -39.44 2.13
C GLU A 111 0.15 -40.69 1.25
N GLU A 112 -0.24 -40.63 -0.02
CA GLU A 112 -0.03 -41.69 -1.04
C GLU A 112 1.46 -42.02 -1.27
N GLU A 113 2.39 -41.06 -1.16
CA GLU A 113 3.84 -41.35 -1.32
C GLU A 113 4.43 -42.11 -0.12
N ILE A 114 3.76 -42.11 1.04
CA ILE A 114 4.17 -42.89 2.22
C ILE A 114 3.61 -44.32 2.13
N GLU A 115 2.35 -44.49 1.71
CA GLU A 115 1.70 -45.81 1.72
C GLU A 115 2.08 -46.69 0.50
N GLU A 116 2.44 -46.11 -0.66
CA GLU A 116 3.08 -46.89 -1.74
C GLU A 116 4.46 -47.45 -1.31
N LEU A 117 5.14 -46.79 -0.36
CA LEU A 117 6.38 -47.24 0.27
C LEU A 117 6.16 -48.30 1.36
N GLU A 118 5.06 -48.23 2.13
CA GLU A 118 4.77 -49.21 3.19
C GLU A 118 3.99 -50.46 2.71
N LYS A 119 3.57 -50.47 1.44
CA LYS A 119 3.28 -51.60 0.49
C LYS A 119 1.80 -51.78 0.17
N THR A 120 1.39 -52.30 -1.00
CA THR A 120 1.58 -53.70 -1.47
C THR A 120 1.44 -54.83 -0.43
N VAL A 121 0.98 -54.53 0.80
CA VAL A 121 0.60 -55.43 1.90
C VAL A 121 -0.47 -54.70 2.73
N SER A 122 -1.76 -55.04 2.73
CA SER A 122 -2.50 -56.08 2.00
C SER A 122 -4.00 -55.72 1.90
N GLU A 123 -4.61 -56.05 0.77
CA GLU A 123 -6.04 -56.45 0.61
C GLU A 123 -7.17 -55.43 0.96
N ALA A 124 -7.97 -55.09 -0.07
CA ALA A 124 -9.19 -54.25 -0.03
C ALA A 124 -10.45 -55.03 0.45
N PRO A 125 -11.69 -54.46 0.57
CA PRO A 125 -12.23 -53.13 0.18
C PRO A 125 -13.11 -52.46 1.29
N GLU A 126 -14.07 -51.52 1.13
CA GLU A 126 -14.80 -50.88 -0.01
C GLU A 126 -15.46 -49.52 0.42
N LEU A 127 -15.62 -48.55 -0.53
CA LEU A 127 -16.73 -47.58 -0.80
C LEU A 127 -17.65 -46.95 0.30
N PRO A 128 -18.43 -45.84 0.05
CA PRO A 128 -18.38 -44.79 -1.00
C PRO A 128 -18.80 -43.32 -0.57
N LYS A 129 -18.92 -42.40 -1.57
CA LYS A 129 -19.76 -41.13 -1.63
C LYS A 129 -19.23 -39.84 -0.95
N THR A 130 -19.48 -38.60 -1.43
CA THR A 130 -20.08 -38.06 -2.69
C THR A 130 -19.87 -36.52 -2.81
N GLU A 131 -19.64 -35.99 -4.02
CA GLU A 131 -19.80 -34.55 -4.37
C GLU A 131 -21.25 -34.18 -4.75
N ILE A 132 -21.65 -32.90 -4.64
CA ILE A 132 -22.44 -32.16 -5.67
C ILE A 132 -22.61 -30.67 -5.28
N GLN A 133 -22.74 -29.79 -6.30
CA GLN A 133 -22.93 -28.34 -6.15
C GLN A 133 -24.43 -27.89 -6.25
N PRO A 134 -24.88 -26.82 -6.97
CA PRO A 134 -25.81 -25.83 -6.40
C PRO A 134 -27.17 -25.74 -7.12
N LYS A 135 -28.10 -24.84 -6.69
CA LYS A 135 -28.90 -24.02 -7.65
C LYS A 135 -29.70 -22.82 -7.06
N LYS A 136 -29.60 -21.71 -7.81
CA LYS A 136 -30.48 -20.52 -7.97
C LYS A 136 -32.01 -20.73 -7.89
N ILE A 137 -32.77 -19.67 -7.53
CA ILE A 137 -34.09 -19.17 -8.05
C ILE A 137 -34.96 -18.59 -6.88
N GLU A 138 -35.86 -17.60 -7.01
CA GLU A 138 -35.95 -16.30 -7.74
C GLU A 138 -37.35 -15.64 -7.42
N ILE A 139 -37.45 -14.31 -7.36
CA ILE A 139 -38.66 -13.46 -7.61
C ILE A 139 -39.92 -13.58 -6.68
N SER A 140 -40.35 -12.46 -6.07
CA SER A 140 -41.70 -11.85 -6.29
C SER A 140 -41.86 -10.42 -5.72
N THR A 141 -42.53 -9.56 -6.50
CA THR A 141 -43.02 -8.18 -6.25
C THR A 141 -44.56 -8.15 -6.50
N PRO A 142 -45.34 -7.03 -6.40
CA PRO A 142 -45.07 -5.59 -6.20
C PRO A 142 -45.65 -5.06 -4.86
N GLU A 143 -46.43 -3.98 -4.61
CA GLU A 143 -47.15 -2.86 -5.31
C GLU A 143 -47.52 -1.80 -4.20
N ASN A 144 -48.06 -0.56 -4.33
CA ASN A 144 -48.51 0.35 -5.40
C ASN A 144 -48.59 1.82 -4.82
N ALA A 145 -49.01 2.83 -5.62
CA ALA A 145 -49.50 4.19 -5.23
C ALA A 145 -48.51 5.14 -4.48
N ASP A 146 -48.13 6.36 -4.91
CA ASP A 146 -48.61 7.38 -5.87
C ASP A 146 -50.00 7.99 -5.52
N LEU A 147 -50.30 9.29 -5.59
CA LEU A 147 -49.72 10.45 -6.31
C LEU A 147 -49.34 11.62 -5.32
N GLN A 148 -49.05 12.90 -5.65
CA GLN A 148 -49.13 13.72 -6.89
C GLN A 148 -48.11 14.90 -6.91
N LYS A 149 -48.48 16.09 -7.42
CA LYS A 149 -47.58 17.24 -7.76
C LYS A 149 -48.30 18.60 -7.76
N SER A 150 -47.60 19.69 -7.39
CA SER A 150 -47.73 21.10 -7.87
C SER A 150 -46.70 21.97 -7.10
N ILE A 151 -45.88 22.90 -7.61
CA ILE A 151 -45.78 23.74 -8.84
C ILE A 151 -46.71 24.97 -8.89
N THR A 152 -46.16 26.16 -8.62
CA THR A 152 -46.42 27.43 -9.36
C THR A 152 -45.28 28.45 -9.16
N GLU A 153 -45.23 29.51 -10.00
CA GLU A 153 -44.16 30.51 -10.10
C GLU A 153 -44.66 31.98 -10.12
N ASN A 154 -43.76 32.90 -9.73
CA ASN A 154 -43.54 34.28 -10.21
C ASN A 154 -44.69 35.31 -10.39
N GLN A 155 -44.48 36.51 -9.82
CA GLN A 155 -44.89 37.79 -10.44
C GLN A 155 -44.01 38.99 -10.00
N ILE A 156 -43.98 40.07 -10.80
CA ILE A 156 -43.10 41.25 -10.66
C ILE A 156 -43.91 42.53 -10.95
N VAL A 157 -43.76 43.60 -10.16
CA VAL A 157 -44.35 44.94 -10.40
C VAL A 157 -43.38 46.06 -9.98
N LYS A 158 -43.54 47.26 -10.56
CA LYS A 158 -42.82 48.52 -10.25
C LYS A 158 -43.85 49.68 -10.11
N GLN A 159 -43.54 50.94 -9.79
CA GLN A 159 -42.28 51.71 -9.66
C GLN A 159 -42.56 52.99 -8.85
N ASN A 160 -41.54 53.75 -8.41
CA ASN A 160 -41.38 55.20 -8.67
C ASN A 160 -40.29 55.88 -7.81
N ASN A 161 -39.83 57.06 -8.27
CA ASN A 161 -38.79 57.89 -7.65
C ASN A 161 -39.39 59.17 -7.02
N ILE A 162 -38.61 59.87 -6.18
CA ILE A 162 -38.44 61.34 -6.17
C ILE A 162 -37.24 61.69 -5.27
N THR A 163 -36.52 62.78 -5.59
CA THR A 163 -35.30 63.23 -4.89
C THR A 163 -35.36 64.73 -4.64
N THR A 164 -35.07 65.18 -3.40
CA THR A 164 -34.69 66.58 -3.11
C THR A 164 -33.76 66.68 -1.89
N ASN A 165 -32.98 67.76 -1.80
CA ASN A 165 -31.69 67.81 -1.11
C ASN A 165 -31.71 68.28 0.37
N GLU A 166 -30.64 67.88 1.07
CA GLU A 166 -29.83 68.57 2.10
C GLU A 166 -30.31 69.89 2.75
N VAL A 167 -30.12 69.97 4.09
CA VAL A 167 -29.35 71.04 4.76
C VAL A 167 -28.65 70.44 6.01
N GLU A 168 -27.35 70.68 6.19
CA GLU A 168 -26.65 70.46 7.48
C GLU A 168 -26.70 71.72 8.37
N ILE A 169 -26.94 71.56 9.67
CA ILE A 169 -26.42 72.49 10.71
C ILE A 169 -25.95 71.69 11.93
N SER A 170 -24.69 71.88 12.31
CA SER A 170 -24.11 71.31 13.53
C SER A 170 -24.40 72.20 14.76
N SER A 171 -24.69 71.58 15.91
CA SER A 171 -24.71 72.29 17.20
C SER A 171 -24.07 71.44 18.30
N VAL A 172 -23.09 72.02 19.00
CA VAL A 172 -22.31 71.34 20.04
C VAL A 172 -23.17 71.10 21.29
N PRO A 173 -23.22 69.87 21.86
CA PRO A 173 -24.07 69.58 23.01
C PRO A 173 -23.52 70.16 24.32
N PRO A 174 -24.37 70.69 25.23
CA PRO A 174 -23.94 71.13 26.54
C PRO A 174 -23.56 69.95 27.44
N LYS A 175 -22.53 70.12 28.28
CA LYS A 175 -22.10 69.12 29.29
C LYS A 175 -23.19 68.88 30.34
N LYS A 176 -24.07 67.91 30.11
CA LYS A 176 -24.94 67.30 31.13
C LYS A 176 -24.25 66.14 31.82
N ASN A 177 -24.62 65.85 33.07
CA ASN A 177 -24.09 64.74 33.87
C ASN A 177 -24.59 63.36 33.35
N PHE A 178 -23.99 62.88 32.26
CA PHE A 178 -24.33 61.60 31.60
C PHE A 178 -24.33 60.42 32.58
N PHE A 179 -23.36 60.36 33.50
CA PHE A 179 -23.14 59.24 34.42
C PHE A 179 -24.34 58.86 35.30
N LYS A 180 -25.28 59.78 35.60
CA LYS A 180 -26.45 59.48 36.44
C LYS A 180 -27.72 59.09 35.67
N LYS A 181 -27.83 59.41 34.37
CA LYS A 181 -28.99 59.01 33.55
C LYS A 181 -28.68 57.79 32.66
N ASN A 182 -27.44 57.63 32.23
CA ASN A 182 -27.02 56.53 31.34
C ASN A 182 -26.40 55.34 32.11
N ALA A 183 -26.46 55.35 33.45
CA ALA A 183 -25.94 54.27 34.29
C ALA A 183 -26.51 52.89 33.92
N TRP A 184 -27.81 52.80 33.62
CA TRP A 184 -28.44 51.55 33.18
C TRP A 184 -27.91 51.06 31.82
N ALA A 185 -27.61 51.97 30.89
CA ALA A 185 -27.01 51.63 29.60
C ALA A 185 -25.53 51.18 29.72
N LEU A 186 -24.79 51.72 30.69
CA LEU A 186 -23.47 51.20 31.05
C LEU A 186 -23.58 49.81 31.68
N VAL A 187 -24.53 49.58 32.59
CA VAL A 187 -24.75 48.27 33.21
C VAL A 187 -25.18 47.23 32.17
N THR A 188 -26.08 47.53 31.23
CA THR A 188 -26.45 46.58 30.17
C THR A 188 -25.32 46.35 29.17
N SER A 189 -24.51 47.36 28.83
CA SER A 189 -23.31 47.18 28.00
C SER A 189 -22.25 46.28 28.67
N VAL A 190 -22.01 46.47 29.96
CA VAL A 190 -21.14 45.60 30.77
C VAL A 190 -21.73 44.19 30.88
N LEU A 191 -23.06 44.06 31.04
CA LEU A 191 -23.71 42.74 31.08
C LEU A 191 -23.58 42.02 29.74
N ILE A 192 -23.83 42.70 28.61
CA ILE A 192 -23.71 42.13 27.25
C ILE A 192 -22.27 41.70 26.96
N THR A 193 -21.27 42.50 27.35
CA THR A 193 -19.86 42.14 27.16
C THR A 193 -19.44 40.97 28.06
N ILE A 194 -19.87 40.92 29.32
CA ILE A 194 -19.67 39.76 30.20
C ILE A 194 -20.36 38.50 29.66
N THR A 195 -21.60 38.60 29.18
CA THR A 195 -22.32 37.48 28.56
C THR A 195 -21.64 37.01 27.27
N GLY A 196 -21.10 37.92 26.47
CA GLY A 196 -20.28 37.59 25.31
C GLY A 196 -18.99 36.85 25.68
N ILE A 197 -18.25 37.34 26.68
CA ILE A 197 -17.03 36.69 27.19
C ILE A 197 -17.35 35.30 27.76
N LEU A 198 -18.49 35.13 28.45
CA LEU A 198 -18.94 33.83 28.96
C LEU A 198 -19.36 32.87 27.82
N GLY A 199 -20.02 33.36 26.77
CA GLY A 199 -20.41 32.57 25.60
C GLY A 199 -19.21 32.13 24.75
N PHE A 200 -18.21 33.00 24.59
CA PHE A 200 -16.99 32.73 23.83
C PHE A 200 -15.80 32.27 24.69
N LYS A 201 -16.01 31.99 25.98
CA LYS A 201 -14.98 31.53 26.93
C LYS A 201 -14.16 30.36 26.38
N ASP A 202 -14.81 29.49 25.61
CA ASP A 202 -14.20 28.26 25.13
C ASP A 202 -13.22 28.44 23.96
N VAL A 203 -13.21 29.61 23.33
CA VAL A 203 -12.23 30.02 22.31
C VAL A 203 -11.25 31.05 22.89
N LEU A 204 -11.71 31.92 23.81
CA LEU A 204 -10.89 32.98 24.41
C LEU A 204 -9.83 32.48 25.40
N PHE A 205 -10.01 31.31 26.02
CA PHE A 205 -9.11 30.77 27.06
C PHE A 205 -8.32 29.52 26.65
N SER A 206 -8.33 29.13 25.37
CA SER A 206 -7.46 28.06 24.84
C SER A 206 -6.13 28.62 24.36
N LYS A 207 -5.02 27.99 24.77
CA LYS A 207 -3.68 28.25 24.24
C LYS A 207 -3.35 27.26 23.12
N THR A 208 -2.64 27.73 22.10
CA THR A 208 -2.19 26.90 20.97
C THR A 208 -0.69 26.69 21.05
N TYR A 209 -0.27 25.43 21.09
CA TYR A 209 1.13 25.01 21.16
C TYR A 209 1.57 24.45 19.82
N LYS A 210 2.82 24.76 19.44
CA LYS A 210 3.45 24.38 18.17
C LYS A 210 4.62 23.44 18.43
N TYR A 211 4.50 22.20 17.96
CA TYR A 211 5.53 21.17 18.09
C TYR A 211 6.14 20.85 16.72
N CYS A 212 7.42 21.18 16.55
CA CYS A 212 8.17 20.89 15.33
C CYS A 212 9.12 19.71 15.56
N PHE A 213 9.20 18.78 14.61
CA PHE A 213 9.90 17.50 14.81
C PHE A 213 11.18 17.42 13.99
N ILE A 214 12.30 17.16 14.68
CA ILE A 214 13.62 17.04 14.08
C ILE A 214 14.23 15.67 14.32
N ASP A 215 15.02 15.23 13.37
CA ASP A 215 15.86 14.05 13.42
C ASP A 215 17.01 14.28 14.40
N LYS A 216 17.10 13.49 15.46
CA LYS A 216 18.08 13.72 16.54
C LYS A 216 19.53 13.76 16.06
N ASP A 217 19.89 12.85 15.16
CA ASP A 217 21.29 12.62 14.79
C ASP A 217 21.73 13.50 13.61
N ARG A 218 20.77 13.98 12.79
CA ARG A 218 21.02 14.84 11.63
C ARG A 218 20.63 16.30 11.82
N GLY A 219 19.84 16.64 12.83
CA GLY A 219 19.36 18.01 13.13
C GLY A 219 18.37 18.59 12.10
N VAL A 220 17.97 17.82 11.08
CA VAL A 220 17.02 18.23 10.02
C VAL A 220 15.60 17.79 10.35
N SER A 221 14.59 18.32 9.63
CA SER A 221 13.21 17.84 9.73
C SER A 221 13.07 16.34 9.44
N VAL A 222 12.19 15.67 10.16
CA VAL A 222 11.94 14.22 9.99
C VAL A 222 11.33 13.87 8.63
N ILE A 223 11.72 12.70 8.11
CA ILE A 223 11.48 12.30 6.71
C ILE A 223 10.18 11.49 6.49
N ASN A 224 9.46 11.12 7.55
CA ASN A 224 8.22 10.35 7.46
C ASN A 224 7.01 11.16 7.95
N THR A 225 5.82 10.74 7.51
CA THR A 225 4.57 11.08 8.18
C THR A 225 4.63 10.62 9.64
N LEU A 226 4.26 11.50 10.56
CA LEU A 226 4.15 11.21 11.99
C LEU A 226 2.70 10.88 12.34
N GLU A 227 2.51 9.88 13.21
CA GLU A 227 1.24 9.62 13.87
C GLU A 227 1.37 10.02 15.35
N ILE A 228 0.60 11.04 15.75
CA ILE A 228 0.59 11.61 17.10
C ILE A 228 -0.72 11.21 17.77
N MET A 229 -0.59 10.45 18.86
CA MET A 229 -1.68 10.02 19.73
C MET A 229 -1.70 10.90 20.97
N VAL A 230 -2.59 11.88 21.02
CA VAL A 230 -2.81 12.70 22.23
C VAL A 230 -3.72 11.94 23.19
N VAL A 231 -3.27 11.76 24.43
CA VAL A 231 -3.98 11.02 25.49
C VAL A 231 -4.46 12.01 26.54
N LYS A 232 -5.75 11.95 26.84
CA LYS A 232 -6.42 12.74 27.88
C LYS A 232 -6.95 11.83 28.99
N GLU A 233 -7.29 12.42 30.13
CA GLU A 233 -7.92 11.71 31.24
C GLU A 233 -9.40 11.41 30.91
N ASN A 234 -9.83 10.16 31.10
CA ASN A 234 -11.19 9.66 30.88
C ASN A 234 -11.77 9.81 29.45
N GLU A 235 -11.02 10.33 28.49
CA GLU A 235 -11.38 10.41 27.06
C GLU A 235 -10.60 9.36 26.23
N SER A 236 -11.13 9.02 25.05
CA SER A 236 -10.39 8.20 24.07
C SER A 236 -9.25 9.00 23.42
N PRO A 237 -8.09 8.38 23.07
CA PRO A 237 -6.98 9.12 22.47
C PRO A 237 -7.33 9.75 21.12
N LEU A 238 -6.88 10.99 20.92
CA LEU A 238 -7.05 11.74 19.68
C LEU A 238 -5.87 11.49 18.74
N MET A 239 -6.14 11.05 17.51
CA MET A 239 -5.13 10.66 16.53
C MET A 239 -4.95 11.73 15.45
N TYR A 240 -3.72 12.20 15.25
CA TYR A 240 -3.34 13.18 14.24
C TYR A 240 -2.25 12.61 13.32
N LYS A 241 -2.33 12.91 12.02
CA LYS A 241 -1.28 12.56 11.03
C LYS A 241 -0.66 13.84 10.46
N ILE A 242 0.66 13.98 10.59
CA ILE A 242 1.42 15.18 10.21
C ILE A 242 2.40 14.80 9.10
N LYS A 243 2.50 15.56 8.00
CA LYS A 243 3.40 15.22 6.89
C LYS A 243 4.88 15.49 7.24
N PRO A 244 5.85 14.88 6.52
CA PRO A 244 7.27 15.22 6.69
C PRO A 244 7.50 16.74 6.65
N GLY A 245 8.20 17.27 7.65
CA GLY A 245 8.52 18.70 7.75
C GLY A 245 7.39 19.64 8.20
N GLU A 246 6.16 19.19 8.37
CA GLU A 246 5.09 19.99 8.98
C GLU A 246 5.22 19.97 10.53
N CYS A 247 4.85 21.08 11.19
CA CYS A 247 4.74 21.13 12.65
C CYS A 247 3.31 20.84 13.09
N PHE A 248 3.15 20.18 14.24
CA PHE A 248 1.86 19.92 14.87
C PHE A 248 1.40 21.15 15.66
N TYR A 249 0.16 21.59 15.43
CA TYR A 249 -0.48 22.67 16.19
C TYR A 249 -1.60 22.07 17.01
N TYR A 250 -1.55 22.25 18.34
CA TYR A 250 -2.54 21.72 19.27
C TYR A 250 -3.08 22.83 20.16
N SER A 251 -4.39 23.08 20.11
CA SER A 251 -5.07 24.09 20.93
C SER A 251 -5.81 23.41 22.07
N THR A 252 -5.54 23.81 23.31
CA THR A 252 -6.22 23.25 24.50
C THR A 252 -6.32 24.23 25.66
N LYS A 253 -7.10 23.85 26.67
CA LYS A 253 -7.17 24.44 28.02
C LYS A 253 -6.58 23.51 29.09
N ASP A 254 -6.20 22.29 28.70
CA ASP A 254 -5.69 21.26 29.62
C ASP A 254 -4.38 21.73 30.25
N LYS A 255 -4.18 21.47 31.55
CA LYS A 255 -2.93 21.82 32.26
C LYS A 255 -1.74 20.93 31.87
N ASN A 256 -2.01 19.75 31.31
CA ASN A 256 -1.00 18.78 30.94
C ASN A 256 -1.28 18.25 29.53
N LEU A 257 -0.23 18.03 28.74
CA LEU A 257 -0.27 17.30 27.48
C LEU A 257 0.51 16.00 27.63
N LYS A 258 -0.19 14.86 27.51
CA LYS A 258 0.43 13.57 27.25
C LYS A 258 0.20 13.18 25.79
N MET A 259 1.26 12.92 25.04
CA MET A 259 1.15 12.41 23.66
C MET A 259 2.20 11.35 23.37
N ARG A 260 1.86 10.37 22.55
CA ARG A 260 2.79 9.39 21.98
C ARG A 260 2.98 9.68 20.50
N ILE A 261 4.21 9.97 20.10
CA ILE A 261 4.60 10.23 18.72
C ILE A 261 5.21 8.96 18.14
N SER A 262 4.82 8.60 16.92
CA SER A 262 5.28 7.38 16.25
C SER A 262 5.46 7.61 14.74
N ALA A 263 6.40 6.88 14.14
CA ALA A 263 6.72 6.97 12.73
C ALA A 263 7.38 5.67 12.22
N PRO A 264 7.35 5.39 10.90
CA PRO A 264 8.00 4.22 10.32
C PRO A 264 9.48 4.05 10.67
N PHE A 265 10.32 5.09 10.58
CA PHE A 265 11.78 4.96 10.73
C PHE A 265 12.38 5.55 12.02
N TYR A 266 11.54 5.91 12.99
CA TYR A 266 11.96 6.47 14.28
C TYR A 266 11.53 5.56 15.44
N GLU A 267 12.15 5.75 16.59
CA GLU A 267 11.70 5.13 17.85
C GLU A 267 10.48 5.88 18.40
N PRO A 268 9.42 5.19 18.88
CA PRO A 268 8.25 5.87 19.45
C PRO A 268 8.62 6.67 20.70
N LEU A 269 8.17 7.93 20.76
CA LEU A 269 8.46 8.84 21.87
C LEU A 269 7.19 9.16 22.66
N GLU A 270 7.20 8.93 23.98
CA GLU A 270 6.18 9.49 24.87
C GLU A 270 6.63 10.84 25.39
N VAL A 271 5.80 11.87 25.15
CA VAL A 271 5.98 13.23 25.60
C VAL A 271 4.93 13.53 26.67
N ASN A 272 5.39 13.99 27.83
CA ASN A 272 4.57 14.54 28.89
C ASN A 272 5.04 15.97 29.16
N ARG A 273 4.12 16.94 29.23
CA ARG A 273 4.39 18.37 29.44
C ARG A 273 3.34 18.96 30.37
N ASN A 274 3.76 19.69 31.40
CA ASN A 274 2.89 20.67 32.07
C ASN A 274 2.83 21.91 31.17
N LEU A 275 1.63 22.30 30.75
CA LEU A 275 1.37 23.38 29.79
C LEU A 275 1.28 24.77 30.45
N GLU A 276 1.21 24.84 31.77
CA GLU A 276 1.18 26.12 32.50
C GLU A 276 2.50 26.89 32.34
N ASN A 277 3.62 26.15 32.26
CA ASN A 277 4.98 26.68 32.13
C ASN A 277 5.68 26.28 30.81
N ALA A 278 4.98 25.62 29.89
CA ALA A 278 5.56 25.23 28.59
C ALA A 278 5.71 26.42 27.64
N PRO A 279 6.74 26.44 26.77
CA PRO A 279 6.83 27.41 25.69
C PRO A 279 5.74 27.16 24.64
N GLU A 280 5.33 28.22 23.92
CA GLU A 280 4.34 28.11 22.85
C GLU A 280 4.89 27.40 21.60
N GLU A 281 6.21 27.42 21.40
CA GLU A 281 6.91 26.62 20.37
C GLU A 281 7.98 25.74 21.01
N GLU A 282 7.93 24.44 20.71
CA GLU A 282 8.91 23.43 21.14
C GLU A 282 9.43 22.63 19.94
N LYS A 283 10.74 22.34 19.93
CA LYS A 283 11.35 21.37 19.01
C LYS A 283 11.52 20.03 19.71
N ILE A 284 10.98 18.97 19.11
CA ILE A 284 11.04 17.60 19.64
C ILE A 284 12.00 16.79 18.78
N GLU A 285 13.07 16.32 19.40
CA GLU A 285 14.02 15.37 18.80
C GLU A 285 13.42 13.96 18.77
N LEU A 286 13.27 13.41 17.56
CA LEU A 286 12.92 12.00 17.35
C LEU A 286 14.20 11.23 17.01
N LYS A 287 14.50 10.20 17.81
CA LYS A 287 15.65 9.33 17.61
C LYS A 287 15.39 8.38 16.42
N PRO A 288 16.26 8.35 15.39
CA PRO A 288 16.20 7.35 14.32
C PRO A 288 16.23 5.92 14.83
N ASP A 289 15.63 5.02 14.06
CA ASP A 289 15.71 3.58 14.31
C ASP A 289 16.57 2.92 13.22
N ASP A 290 17.87 2.82 13.51
CA ASP A 290 18.90 2.29 12.59
C ASP A 290 18.53 0.95 11.96
N TYR A 291 17.87 0.07 12.72
CA TYR A 291 17.48 -1.26 12.26
C TYR A 291 16.37 -1.17 11.21
N LYS A 292 15.37 -0.30 11.43
CA LYS A 292 14.30 -0.05 10.46
C LYS A 292 14.82 0.69 9.23
N MET A 293 15.67 1.70 9.44
CA MET A 293 16.35 2.45 8.39
C MET A 293 17.19 1.53 7.50
N ALA A 294 17.98 0.63 8.09
CA ALA A 294 18.82 -0.34 7.38
C ALA A 294 17.97 -1.33 6.58
N VAL A 295 16.96 -1.97 7.17
CA VAL A 295 16.09 -2.92 6.44
C VAL A 295 15.37 -2.24 5.27
N TYR A 296 14.87 -1.01 5.46
CA TYR A 296 14.27 -0.25 4.37
C TYR A 296 15.28 0.10 3.27
N TYR A 297 16.44 0.67 3.63
CA TYR A 297 17.52 1.01 2.70
C TYR A 297 17.96 -0.21 1.88
N PHE A 298 18.21 -1.34 2.53
CA PHE A 298 18.57 -2.57 1.83
C PHE A 298 17.44 -3.04 0.90
N SER A 299 16.18 -2.98 1.35
CA SER A 299 15.03 -3.41 0.53
C SER A 299 14.91 -2.63 -0.78
N ILE A 300 14.98 -1.29 -0.74
CA ILE A 300 14.78 -0.44 -1.93
C ILE A 300 16.01 -0.26 -2.82
N LYS A 301 17.21 -0.64 -2.35
CA LYS A 301 18.46 -0.41 -3.08
C LYS A 301 18.60 -1.33 -4.29
N ASP A 302 18.54 -0.72 -5.49
CA ASP A 302 19.01 -1.32 -6.74
C ASP A 302 20.45 -1.83 -6.58
N ILE A 303 20.72 -3.07 -7.02
CA ILE A 303 22.08 -3.48 -7.41
C ILE A 303 22.35 -2.88 -8.80
N LYS A 304 23.42 -2.08 -8.95
CA LYS A 304 23.78 -1.42 -10.22
C LYS A 304 25.26 -1.60 -10.54
N GLY A 305 25.53 -2.06 -11.77
CA GLY A 305 26.88 -2.20 -12.29
C GLY A 305 27.65 -3.40 -11.72
N GLY A 306 28.82 -3.64 -12.29
CA GLY A 306 29.69 -4.77 -11.97
C GLY A 306 29.45 -6.01 -12.85
N ASN A 307 30.46 -6.88 -12.88
CA ASN A 307 30.40 -8.22 -13.43
C ASN A 307 29.27 -9.02 -12.72
N PRO A 308 28.49 -9.88 -13.41
CA PRO A 308 27.56 -10.83 -12.80
C PRO A 308 27.98 -11.42 -11.43
N ASP A 309 29.24 -11.85 -11.27
CA ASP A 309 29.75 -12.39 -10.00
C ASP A 309 29.67 -11.40 -8.83
N GLU A 310 29.97 -10.12 -9.09
CA GLU A 310 29.89 -9.03 -8.11
C GLU A 310 28.44 -8.75 -7.71
N GLN A 311 27.52 -8.83 -8.67
CA GLN A 311 26.08 -8.66 -8.43
C GLN A 311 25.53 -9.80 -7.56
N VAL A 312 25.93 -11.05 -7.82
CA VAL A 312 25.61 -12.22 -6.99
C VAL A 312 26.19 -12.08 -5.57
N ALA A 313 27.44 -11.61 -5.44
CA ALA A 313 28.05 -11.34 -4.14
C ALA A 313 27.30 -10.27 -3.33
N LEU A 314 26.89 -9.17 -3.99
CA LEU A 314 26.09 -8.10 -3.37
C LEU A 314 24.68 -8.57 -2.95
N ILE A 315 24.03 -9.40 -3.76
CA ILE A 315 22.75 -10.04 -3.39
C ILE A 315 22.94 -10.93 -2.15
N LYS A 316 23.99 -11.76 -2.11
CA LYS A 316 24.31 -12.65 -0.99
C LYS A 316 24.61 -11.87 0.30
N GLN A 317 25.35 -10.75 0.20
CA GLN A 317 25.59 -9.83 1.31
C GLN A 317 24.30 -9.20 1.83
N LYS A 318 23.48 -8.62 0.94
CA LYS A 318 22.17 -8.02 1.26
C LYS A 318 21.24 -9.04 1.93
N ARG A 319 21.20 -10.29 1.45
CA ARG A 319 20.44 -11.38 2.08
C ARG A 319 20.93 -11.64 3.50
N SER A 320 22.23 -11.85 3.69
CA SER A 320 22.83 -12.10 5.02
C SER A 320 22.58 -10.97 6.03
N GLN A 321 22.60 -9.71 5.58
CA GLN A 321 22.27 -8.56 6.43
C GLN A 321 20.81 -8.60 6.89
N LEU A 322 19.87 -8.84 5.98
CA LEU A 322 18.44 -8.97 6.32
C LEU A 322 18.15 -10.19 7.22
N GLU A 323 18.84 -11.32 7.00
CA GLU A 323 18.75 -12.52 7.84
C GLU A 323 19.14 -12.24 9.29
N ASN A 324 20.14 -11.37 9.51
CA ASN A 324 20.58 -11.00 10.85
C ASN A 324 19.65 -9.99 11.53
N LEU A 325 19.08 -9.03 10.79
CA LEU A 325 18.21 -7.98 11.32
C LEU A 325 16.80 -8.47 11.66
N ILE A 326 16.26 -9.43 10.91
CA ILE A 326 14.88 -9.94 11.05
C ILE A 326 14.88 -11.22 11.88
N SER A 327 13.90 -11.37 12.79
CA SER A 327 13.71 -12.56 13.61
C SER A 327 13.22 -13.76 12.78
N SER A 328 13.53 -14.98 13.20
CA SER A 328 13.01 -16.22 12.57
C SER A 328 11.49 -16.34 12.67
N ASN A 329 10.89 -15.83 13.75
CA ASN A 329 9.45 -15.81 13.99
C ASN A 329 8.76 -14.49 13.58
N ALA A 330 9.38 -13.68 12.72
CA ALA A 330 8.82 -12.39 12.33
C ALA A 330 7.51 -12.54 11.53
N VAL A 331 6.48 -11.77 11.90
CA VAL A 331 5.18 -11.76 11.21
C VAL A 331 5.13 -10.59 10.23
N ILE A 332 5.18 -10.89 8.94
CA ILE A 332 5.29 -9.90 7.87
C ILE A 332 3.99 -9.83 7.07
N TYR A 333 3.54 -8.63 6.76
CA TYR A 333 2.32 -8.39 5.98
C TYR A 333 2.59 -7.45 4.79
N GLN A 334 2.22 -7.91 3.60
CA GLN A 334 2.07 -7.04 2.43
C GLN A 334 0.61 -6.60 2.32
N VAL A 335 0.37 -5.30 2.22
CA VAL A 335 -0.94 -4.70 1.98
C VAL A 335 -1.04 -4.35 0.50
N TYR A 336 -2.17 -4.71 -0.12
CA TYR A 336 -2.49 -4.41 -1.51
C TYR A 336 -3.54 -3.29 -1.57
N ASP A 337 -3.42 -2.40 -2.56
CA ASP A 337 -4.40 -1.34 -2.80
C ASP A 337 -5.54 -1.90 -3.69
N ASN A 338 -6.52 -2.58 -3.07
CA ASN A 338 -7.67 -3.19 -3.74
C ASN A 338 -8.99 -2.97 -2.98
N ASP A 339 -10.14 -3.12 -3.66
CA ASP A 339 -11.47 -2.83 -3.11
C ASP A 339 -11.91 -3.76 -1.96
N THR A 340 -11.26 -4.92 -1.81
CA THR A 340 -11.52 -5.90 -0.75
C THR A 340 -10.22 -6.26 -0.01
N TYR A 341 -10.01 -5.59 1.13
CA TYR A 341 -8.89 -5.68 2.09
C TYR A 341 -7.85 -6.79 1.82
N GLY A 342 -6.98 -6.57 0.83
CA GLY A 342 -5.93 -7.49 0.45
C GLY A 342 -4.74 -7.40 1.41
N ILE A 343 -4.62 -8.38 2.32
CA ILE A 343 -3.38 -8.61 3.07
C ILE A 343 -2.84 -10.01 2.78
N GLU A 344 -1.57 -10.08 2.36
CA GLU A 344 -0.83 -11.34 2.31
C GLU A 344 0.10 -11.42 3.53
N ARG A 345 0.13 -12.57 4.20
CA ARG A 345 1.10 -12.86 5.25
C ARG A 345 2.31 -13.54 4.63
N LEU A 346 3.45 -12.88 4.70
CA LEU A 346 4.73 -13.44 4.31
C LEU A 346 5.48 -13.99 5.54
N ASP A 347 6.23 -15.06 5.32
CA ASP A 347 7.30 -15.46 6.23
C ASP A 347 8.59 -14.67 5.96
N LYS A 348 9.60 -14.88 6.82
CA LYS A 348 10.91 -14.24 6.72
C LYS A 348 11.60 -14.51 5.38
N GLN A 349 11.59 -15.74 4.90
CA GLN A 349 12.30 -16.14 3.68
C GLN A 349 11.62 -15.57 2.44
N LYS A 350 10.28 -15.61 2.36
CA LYS A 350 9.51 -14.98 1.27
C LYS A 350 9.74 -13.47 1.23
N TYR A 351 9.70 -12.76 2.36
CA TYR A 351 10.02 -11.32 2.41
C TYR A 351 11.46 -11.01 1.98
N ILE A 352 12.44 -11.73 2.52
CA ILE A 352 13.86 -11.51 2.20
C ILE A 352 14.12 -11.81 0.71
N THR A 353 13.54 -12.87 0.16
CA THR A 353 13.59 -13.17 -1.28
C THR A 353 12.92 -12.06 -2.09
N LEU A 354 11.69 -11.63 -1.75
CA LEU A 354 10.98 -10.54 -2.43
C LEU A 354 11.84 -9.26 -2.54
N VAL A 355 12.45 -8.81 -1.44
CA VAL A 355 13.24 -7.58 -1.42
C VAL A 355 14.70 -7.76 -1.91
N THR A 356 15.16 -8.98 -2.16
CA THR A 356 16.48 -9.26 -2.79
C THR A 356 16.40 -9.59 -4.29
N THR A 357 15.23 -10.03 -4.79
CA THR A 357 14.96 -10.20 -6.21
C THR A 357 15.15 -8.87 -6.96
N PRO A 358 15.96 -8.83 -8.04
CA PRO A 358 16.11 -7.64 -8.87
C PRO A 358 14.81 -7.30 -9.63
N THR A 359 13.99 -6.40 -9.07
CA THR A 359 12.77 -5.88 -9.72
C THR A 359 12.59 -4.39 -9.48
N THR A 360 12.07 -3.68 -10.48
CA THR A 360 11.83 -2.23 -10.43
C THR A 360 10.71 -1.85 -9.46
N SER A 361 9.74 -2.76 -9.22
CA SER A 361 8.58 -2.51 -8.35
C SER A 361 8.97 -2.18 -6.90
N LEU A 362 10.11 -2.68 -6.40
CA LEU A 362 10.62 -2.39 -5.05
C LEU A 362 10.89 -0.90 -4.80
N LYS A 363 11.00 -0.07 -5.85
CA LYS A 363 11.13 1.39 -5.73
C LYS A 363 9.88 2.06 -5.16
N ASN A 364 8.73 1.40 -5.30
CA ASN A 364 7.44 1.84 -4.79
C ASN A 364 7.10 1.18 -3.43
N LEU A 365 8.06 0.46 -2.81
CA LEU A 365 7.89 -0.15 -1.50
C LEU A 365 7.85 0.94 -0.42
N ASN A 366 6.78 0.95 0.37
CA ASN A 366 6.57 1.87 1.48
C ASN A 366 6.29 1.08 2.77
N VAL A 367 7.07 1.34 3.82
CA VAL A 367 6.92 0.69 5.13
C VAL A 367 5.85 1.44 5.94
N ILE A 368 4.76 0.74 6.24
CA ILE A 368 3.63 1.26 7.02
C ILE A 368 3.94 1.14 8.52
N GLU A 369 4.50 0.00 8.94
CA GLU A 369 4.75 -0.31 10.35
C GLU A 369 5.94 -1.26 10.46
N MET A 370 6.77 -1.10 11.50
CA MET A 370 7.82 -2.08 11.83
C MET A 370 8.04 -2.13 13.34
N LYS A 371 8.14 -3.34 13.89
CA LYS A 371 8.25 -3.61 15.34
C LYS A 371 9.49 -4.46 15.64
N LYS A 372 10.19 -4.11 16.71
CA LYS A 372 11.38 -4.81 17.24
C LYS A 372 11.05 -5.52 18.55
N ASP A 373 11.82 -6.54 18.90
CA ASP A 373 11.85 -7.12 20.25
C ASP A 373 12.83 -6.38 21.18
N ASN A 374 12.89 -6.81 22.44
CA ASN A 374 13.80 -6.25 23.45
C ASN A 374 15.29 -6.53 23.15
N LYS A 375 15.61 -7.32 22.12
CA LYS A 375 16.96 -7.62 21.63
C LYS A 375 17.32 -6.84 20.36
N GLY A 376 16.41 -5.99 19.88
CA GLY A 376 16.58 -5.17 18.67
C GLY A 376 16.25 -5.89 17.36
N LYS A 377 15.89 -7.18 17.36
CA LYS A 377 15.51 -7.89 16.13
C LYS A 377 14.10 -7.50 15.70
N ILE A 378 13.89 -7.39 14.40
CA ILE A 378 12.58 -7.05 13.83
C ILE A 378 11.67 -8.28 13.87
N VAL A 379 10.53 -8.15 14.56
CA VAL A 379 9.52 -9.20 14.78
C VAL A 379 8.21 -8.96 14.01
N SER A 380 8.01 -7.78 13.44
CA SER A 380 6.94 -7.56 12.46
C SER A 380 7.28 -6.44 11.49
N ILE A 381 6.87 -6.61 10.24
CA ILE A 381 6.96 -5.62 9.16
C ILE A 381 5.59 -5.57 8.48
N LYS A 382 5.02 -4.38 8.31
CA LYS A 382 3.86 -4.13 7.45
C LYS A 382 4.28 -3.13 6.38
N PHE A 383 4.10 -3.49 5.12
CA PHE A 383 4.48 -2.65 3.99
C PHE A 383 3.44 -2.75 2.89
N LYS A 384 3.50 -1.83 1.93
CA LYS A 384 2.86 -1.99 0.63
C LYS A 384 3.84 -1.67 -0.48
N ILE A 385 3.56 -2.18 -1.67
CA ILE A 385 4.24 -1.77 -2.91
C ILE A 385 3.17 -1.08 -3.75
N ALA A 386 3.29 0.24 -3.93
CA ALA A 386 2.30 0.97 -4.72
C ALA A 386 2.41 0.54 -6.20
N THR A 387 1.28 0.17 -6.81
CA THR A 387 1.26 -0.14 -8.25
C THR A 387 1.57 1.13 -9.04
N THR A 388 2.46 1.01 -10.02
CA THR A 388 2.66 2.07 -11.03
C THR A 388 1.54 1.96 -12.07
N ASP A 389 0.29 2.18 -11.64
CA ASP A 389 -0.86 2.28 -12.54
C ASP A 389 -0.58 3.36 -13.61
N GLU A 390 -0.72 3.01 -14.89
CA GLU A 390 -0.47 3.89 -16.04
C GLU A 390 -1.56 4.97 -16.24
N LYS A 391 -2.12 5.51 -15.15
CA LYS A 391 -3.23 6.48 -15.13
C LYS A 391 -2.81 7.92 -14.82
N ASN A 392 -1.50 8.20 -14.76
CA ASN A 392 -0.96 9.56 -14.66
C ASN A 392 0.27 9.72 -15.57
N LYS A 393 0.02 9.89 -16.87
CA LYS A 393 0.99 10.41 -17.84
C LYS A 393 0.28 11.08 -19.01
#